data_AF-A0A084VJL2-F1
#
_entry.id   AF-A0A084VJL2-F1
#
_cell.length_a   1.000
_cell.length_b   1.000
_cell.length_c   1.000
_cell.angle_alpha   90.00
_cell.angle_beta   90.00
_cell.angle_gamma   90.00
#
_symmetry.space_group_name_H-M   'P 1'
#
loop_
_entity.id
_entity.type
_entity.pdbx_description
1 polymer ?
#
loop_
_entity_poly.entity_id
_entity_poly.type
_entity_poly.pdbx_seq_one_letter_code
_entity_poly.pdbx_strand_id
1 'polypeptide(L)'
;MKRTFEYFPPTICYDKPAAAVVSKEECDTRRTQALQGTLALELIVPKKSAKVWTMQKGDLCRISLPEGSQVGDVNLWNLENPKKERFFSGKTRQIHSTHLKTYDRLWSCFPYLRPMATFVKDSLEDYGIDRDGGSLHDVAGTRCDDYIYKLITGEDRVGSCHSYLTAAVREYGLSEEDVHDTWNIFMCTGFTRDTQQYFCKPSPARKGDFIEFIADMNLLVALSACPQGDVSIQVGQKVPDEKCFPMKVEVFRPN
;
A
#
# COMPACT_ATOMS: atom_id res chain seq x y z
N MET A 1 44.03 -1.39 -19.61
CA MET A 1 43.96 -2.35 -18.49
C MET A 1 42.53 -2.41 -17.97
N LYS A 2 41.98 -3.61 -17.73
CA LYS A 2 40.64 -3.78 -17.14
C LYS A 2 40.74 -3.54 -15.63
N ARG A 3 39.93 -2.62 -15.09
CA ARG A 3 39.89 -2.33 -13.65
C ARG A 3 39.39 -3.58 -12.90
N THR A 4 40.12 -3.99 -11.87
CA THR A 4 39.66 -4.97 -10.88
C THR A 4 38.88 -4.23 -9.80
N PHE A 5 37.73 -4.77 -9.40
CA PHE A 5 36.91 -4.24 -8.31
C PHE A 5 37.00 -5.22 -7.15
N GLU A 6 37.45 -4.76 -5.99
CA GLU A 6 37.48 -5.55 -4.76
C GLU A 6 36.06 -5.80 -4.27
N TYR A 7 35.80 -7.02 -3.77
CA TYR A 7 34.51 -7.38 -3.22
C TYR A 7 34.39 -6.86 -1.78
N PHE A 8 33.28 -6.19 -1.49
CA PHE A 8 32.88 -5.82 -0.14
C PHE A 8 31.48 -6.38 0.13
N PRO A 9 31.25 -6.99 1.32
CA PRO A 9 29.90 -7.43 1.69
C PRO A 9 28.96 -6.21 1.84
N PRO A 10 27.65 -6.38 1.58
CA PRO A 10 26.69 -5.29 1.73
C PRO A 10 26.46 -4.95 3.21
N THR A 11 26.24 -3.66 3.49
CA THR A 11 25.81 -3.16 4.79
C THR A 11 24.40 -2.61 4.69
N ILE A 12 23.51 -2.99 5.60
CA ILE A 12 22.14 -2.45 5.67
C ILE A 12 22.21 -0.98 6.09
N CYS A 13 21.62 -0.08 5.30
CA CYS A 13 21.70 1.37 5.54
C CYS A 13 20.97 1.83 6.81
N TYR A 14 19.82 1.22 7.11
CA TYR A 14 18.98 1.55 8.26
C TYR A 14 18.55 0.26 8.95
N ASP A 15 19.40 -0.27 9.83
CA ASP A 15 19.09 -1.50 10.54
C ASP A 15 18.13 -1.22 11.70
N LYS A 16 16.82 -1.25 11.41
CA LYS A 16 15.71 -1.15 12.37
C LYS A 16 15.93 -0.04 13.42
N PRO A 17 15.88 1.25 13.03
CA PRO A 17 16.02 2.34 13.99
C PRO A 17 14.99 2.19 15.11
N ALA A 18 15.34 2.58 16.35
CA ALA A 18 14.49 2.35 17.52
C ALA A 18 13.03 2.81 17.34
N ALA A 19 12.80 3.92 16.65
CA ALA A 19 11.47 4.43 16.36
C ALA A 19 10.63 3.58 15.38
N ALA A 20 11.26 2.68 14.64
CA ALA A 20 10.63 1.70 13.76
C ALA A 20 10.36 0.35 14.44
N VAL A 21 10.93 0.11 15.62
CA VAL A 21 10.69 -1.11 16.40
C VAL A 21 9.44 -0.90 17.25
N VAL A 22 8.42 -1.74 17.04
CA VAL A 22 7.19 -1.76 17.83
C VAL A 22 7.13 -3.01 18.69
N SER A 23 6.45 -2.91 19.84
CA SER A 23 6.17 -4.07 20.68
C SER A 23 5.07 -4.90 20.02
N LYS A 24 5.38 -6.17 19.72
CA LYS A 24 4.38 -7.14 19.24
C LYS A 24 3.18 -7.23 20.18
N GLU A 25 3.44 -7.37 21.48
CA GLU A 25 2.39 -7.49 22.50
C GLU A 25 1.50 -6.24 22.54
N GLU A 26 2.08 -5.04 22.41
CA GLU A 26 1.32 -3.79 22.37
C GLU A 26 0.45 -3.70 21.10
N CYS A 27 1.01 -4.04 19.94
CA CYS A 27 0.25 -4.07 18.67
C CYS A 27 -0.90 -5.07 18.72
N ASP A 28 -0.66 -6.29 19.21
CA ASP A 28 -1.66 -7.35 19.33
C ASP A 28 -2.75 -6.97 20.34
N THR A 29 -2.40 -6.28 21.44
CA THR A 29 -3.33 -5.74 22.43
C THR A 29 -4.20 -4.64 21.82
N ARG A 30 -3.60 -3.64 21.17
CA ARG A 30 -4.33 -2.53 20.50
C ARG A 30 -5.28 -3.08 19.43
N ARG A 31 -4.83 -4.06 18.65
CA ARG A 31 -5.65 -4.76 17.65
C ARG A 31 -6.87 -5.43 18.29
N THR A 32 -6.66 -6.18 19.37
CA THR A 32 -7.74 -6.89 20.08
C THR A 32 -8.75 -5.91 20.66
N GLN A 33 -8.28 -4.84 21.30
CA GLN A 33 -9.14 -3.78 21.85
C GLN A 33 -9.97 -3.09 20.77
N ALA A 34 -9.36 -2.75 19.62
CA ALA A 34 -10.09 -2.13 18.53
C ALA A 34 -11.17 -3.07 17.97
N LEU A 35 -10.86 -4.35 17.74
CA LEU A 35 -11.82 -5.35 17.24
C LEU A 35 -12.97 -5.66 18.23
N GLN A 36 -12.76 -5.47 19.53
CA GLN A 36 -13.80 -5.55 20.57
C GLN A 36 -14.61 -4.25 20.73
N GLY A 37 -14.17 -3.18 20.08
CA GLY A 37 -14.82 -1.88 20.08
C GLY A 37 -16.00 -1.80 19.12
N THR A 38 -16.26 -0.60 18.62
CA THR A 38 -17.38 -0.33 17.72
C THR A 38 -16.95 -0.35 16.25
N LEU A 39 -17.79 -0.92 15.38
CA LEU A 39 -17.63 -0.77 13.93
C LEU A 39 -18.03 0.66 13.55
N ALA A 40 -17.05 1.54 13.40
CA ALA A 40 -17.24 2.96 13.12
C ALA A 40 -17.56 3.23 11.64
N LEU A 41 -17.10 2.37 10.74
CA LEU A 41 -17.32 2.48 9.31
C LEU A 41 -17.31 1.11 8.64
N GLU A 42 -18.21 0.91 7.69
CA GLU A 42 -18.13 -0.18 6.71
C GLU A 42 -18.40 0.41 5.32
N LEU A 43 -17.52 0.14 4.35
CA LEU A 43 -17.74 0.52 2.96
C LEU A 43 -17.16 -0.50 1.98
N ILE A 44 -17.69 -0.46 0.76
CA ILE A 44 -17.13 -1.18 -0.39
C ILE A 44 -16.46 -0.15 -1.30
N VAL A 45 -15.23 -0.45 -1.71
CA VAL A 45 -14.55 0.20 -2.84
C VAL A 45 -14.89 -0.60 -4.10
N PRO A 46 -15.75 -0.09 -4.98
CA PRO A 46 -16.05 -0.80 -6.24
C PRO A 46 -14.77 -1.04 -7.04
N LYS A 47 -14.75 -2.13 -7.82
CA LYS A 47 -13.64 -2.37 -8.76
C LYS A 47 -13.43 -1.16 -9.68
N LYS A 48 -12.18 -0.89 -10.06
CA LYS A 48 -11.83 0.22 -10.98
C LYS A 48 -12.36 1.58 -10.48
N SER A 49 -12.23 1.81 -9.18
CA SER A 49 -12.62 3.06 -8.53
C SER A 49 -11.76 3.33 -7.31
N ALA A 50 -12.03 4.42 -6.60
CA ALA A 50 -11.44 4.69 -5.30
C ALA A 50 -12.48 5.26 -4.32
N LYS A 51 -12.22 5.06 -3.03
CA LYS A 51 -12.98 5.68 -1.93
C LYS A 51 -12.02 6.27 -0.91
N VAL A 52 -12.50 7.28 -0.20
CA VAL A 52 -11.79 7.98 0.85
C VAL A 52 -12.59 7.88 2.14
N TRP A 53 -11.91 7.70 3.26
CA TRP A 53 -12.50 7.73 4.59
C TRP A 53 -11.54 8.34 5.60
N THR A 54 -12.05 8.64 6.79
CA THR A 54 -11.25 9.16 7.90
C THR A 54 -11.06 8.10 8.98
N MET A 55 -9.95 8.20 9.70
CA MET A 55 -9.65 7.40 10.88
C MET A 55 -9.17 8.32 12.00
N GLN A 56 -9.57 8.02 13.23
CA GLN A 56 -9.00 8.63 14.43
C GLN A 56 -7.77 7.84 14.88
N LYS A 57 -6.85 8.51 15.57
CA LYS A 57 -5.71 7.83 16.21
C LYS A 57 -6.23 6.69 17.10
N GLY A 58 -5.69 5.49 16.90
CA GLY A 58 -6.10 4.28 17.62
C GLY A 58 -7.14 3.43 16.88
N ASP A 59 -7.83 3.97 15.87
CA ASP A 59 -8.72 3.18 15.02
C ASP A 59 -7.92 2.12 14.27
N LEU A 60 -8.51 0.93 14.13
CA LEU A 60 -8.03 -0.15 13.30
C LEU A 60 -8.81 -0.15 11.98
N CYS A 61 -8.11 -0.20 10.86
CA CYS A 61 -8.72 -0.41 9.54
C CYS A 61 -8.38 -1.81 9.04
N ARG A 62 -9.42 -2.56 8.66
CA ARG A 62 -9.30 -3.82 7.91
C ARG A 62 -9.66 -3.58 6.45
N ILE A 63 -8.78 -4.01 5.55
CA ILE A 63 -9.07 -4.07 4.11
C ILE A 63 -9.09 -5.53 3.71
N SER A 64 -10.21 -6.01 3.15
CA SER A 64 -10.42 -7.41 2.81
C SER A 64 -10.95 -7.62 1.39
N LEU A 65 -10.82 -8.86 0.91
CA LEU A 65 -11.22 -9.29 -0.43
C LEU A 65 -12.56 -10.05 -0.37
N PRO A 66 -13.72 -9.42 -0.68
CA PRO A 66 -15.02 -10.06 -0.56
C PRO A 66 -15.34 -11.08 -1.66
N GLU A 67 -14.71 -10.95 -2.84
CA GLU A 67 -15.09 -11.70 -4.04
C GLU A 67 -13.94 -12.50 -4.67
N GLY A 68 -12.80 -11.87 -4.93
CA GLY A 68 -11.68 -12.47 -5.65
C GLY A 68 -10.35 -11.74 -5.42
N SER A 69 -9.30 -12.20 -6.10
CA SER A 69 -7.95 -11.62 -5.99
C SER A 69 -7.92 -10.22 -6.59
N GLN A 70 -7.61 -9.22 -5.77
CA GLN A 70 -7.59 -7.82 -6.16
C GLN A 70 -6.48 -7.10 -5.40
N VAL A 71 -5.60 -6.40 -6.14
CA VAL A 71 -4.59 -5.53 -5.54
C VAL A 71 -5.17 -4.13 -5.29
N GLY A 72 -4.66 -3.45 -4.27
CA GLY A 72 -5.13 -2.13 -3.87
C GLY A 72 -3.99 -1.12 -3.76
N ASP A 73 -4.26 0.11 -4.15
CA ASP A 73 -3.32 1.22 -4.04
C ASP A 73 -3.79 2.15 -2.91
N VAL A 74 -3.01 2.23 -1.83
CA VAL A 74 -3.36 3.03 -0.64
C VAL A 74 -2.55 4.33 -0.58
N ASN A 75 -3.22 5.43 -0.28
CA ASN A 75 -2.62 6.71 0.12
C ASN A 75 -3.11 7.11 1.51
N LEU A 76 -2.23 7.75 2.29
CA LEU A 76 -2.54 8.23 3.63
C LEU A 76 -2.08 9.68 3.77
N TRP A 77 -2.94 10.51 4.35
CA TRP A 77 -2.62 11.89 4.72
C TRP A 77 -2.93 12.10 6.19
N ASN A 78 -2.22 13.02 6.81
CA ASN A 78 -2.63 13.57 8.10
C ASN A 78 -3.97 14.30 7.92
N LEU A 79 -4.95 14.01 8.76
CA LEU A 79 -6.30 14.56 8.63
C LEU A 79 -6.35 16.09 8.85
N GLU A 80 -5.51 16.62 9.73
CA GLU A 80 -5.49 18.05 10.09
C GLU A 80 -4.70 18.93 9.11
N ASN A 81 -3.75 18.37 8.35
CA ASN A 81 -2.94 19.12 7.38
C ASN A 81 -2.59 18.34 6.09
N PRO A 82 -3.58 17.77 5.39
CA PRO A 82 -3.35 16.75 4.35
C PRO A 82 -2.55 17.25 3.14
N LYS A 83 -2.53 18.56 2.88
CA LYS A 83 -1.70 19.16 1.81
C LYS A 83 -0.20 19.16 2.09
N LYS A 84 0.21 18.90 3.35
CA LYS A 84 1.61 18.99 3.78
C LYS A 84 2.17 17.67 4.27
N GLU A 85 1.41 16.91 5.06
CA GLU A 85 1.87 15.64 5.63
C GLU A 85 1.12 14.46 5.04
N ARG A 86 1.87 13.59 4.35
CA ARG A 86 1.37 12.41 3.65
C ARG A 86 2.36 11.25 3.71
N PHE A 87 1.90 10.06 3.37
CA PHE A 87 2.72 8.86 3.36
C PHE A 87 3.92 9.00 2.41
N PHE A 88 5.05 8.43 2.84
CA PHE A 88 6.31 8.48 2.13
C PHE A 88 6.89 7.08 1.93
N SER A 89 6.51 6.45 0.81
CA SER A 89 6.97 5.12 0.41
C SER A 89 8.50 5.03 0.38
N GLY A 90 9.17 6.05 -0.16
CA GLY A 90 10.63 6.05 -0.32
C GLY A 90 11.41 5.90 0.99
N LYS A 91 11.04 6.65 2.04
CA LYS A 91 11.70 6.53 3.35
C LYS A 91 11.22 5.30 4.12
N THR A 92 9.95 4.95 3.98
CA THR A 92 9.38 3.70 4.51
C THR A 92 10.16 2.49 3.97
N ARG A 93 10.45 2.45 2.66
CA ARG A 93 11.24 1.42 2.00
C ARG A 93 12.67 1.32 2.52
N GLN A 94 13.29 2.47 2.82
CA GLN A 94 14.64 2.52 3.35
C GLN A 94 14.71 2.04 4.80
N ILE A 95 13.70 2.35 5.62
CA ILE A 95 13.63 1.95 7.04
C ILE A 95 13.26 0.48 7.20
N HIS A 96 12.34 -0.02 6.36
CA HIS A 96 11.79 -1.37 6.48
C HIS A 96 12.34 -2.30 5.39
N SER A 97 11.74 -2.29 4.20
CA SER A 97 12.12 -3.11 3.06
C SER A 97 11.34 -2.66 1.81
N THR A 98 11.55 -3.32 0.66
CA THR A 98 10.72 -3.15 -0.55
C THR A 98 9.24 -3.46 -0.32
N HIS A 99 8.94 -4.27 0.69
CA HIS A 99 7.62 -4.76 1.04
C HIS A 99 7.41 -4.66 2.55
N LEU A 100 6.21 -4.28 2.97
CA LEU A 100 5.86 -4.18 4.38
C LEU A 100 5.30 -5.49 4.90
N LYS A 101 5.62 -5.80 6.14
CA LYS A 101 5.06 -6.93 6.89
C LYS A 101 4.43 -6.44 8.19
N THR A 102 3.71 -7.36 8.85
CA THR A 102 3.20 -7.12 10.20
C THR A 102 4.30 -6.57 11.12
N TYR A 103 3.94 -5.51 11.86
CA TYR A 103 4.76 -4.68 12.74
C TYR A 103 5.65 -3.62 12.06
N ASP A 104 5.60 -3.46 10.74
CA ASP A 104 6.19 -2.32 10.06
C ASP A 104 5.31 -1.05 10.15
N ARG A 105 5.93 0.12 9.95
CA ARG A 105 5.27 1.41 10.03
C ARG A 105 5.23 2.10 8.67
N LEU A 106 4.15 2.82 8.43
CA LEU A 106 4.01 3.74 7.31
C LEU A 106 4.44 5.13 7.79
N TRP A 107 5.49 5.68 7.18
CA TRP A 107 6.10 6.95 7.62
C TRP A 107 5.63 8.14 6.78
N SER A 108 5.49 9.30 7.42
CA SER A 108 5.17 10.55 6.73
C SER A 108 6.38 11.21 6.04
N CYS A 109 6.10 12.10 5.09
CA CYS A 109 7.09 12.86 4.34
C CYS A 109 7.84 13.90 5.20
N PHE A 110 8.89 14.50 4.62
CA PHE A 110 9.58 15.62 5.23
C PHE A 110 8.73 16.90 5.21
N PRO A 111 8.87 17.79 6.22
CA PRO A 111 9.79 17.73 7.36
C PRO A 111 9.27 16.93 8.57
N TYR A 112 8.18 16.17 8.41
CA TYR A 112 7.48 15.53 9.54
C TYR A 112 8.16 14.23 10.01
N LEU A 113 8.44 13.31 9.08
CA LEU A 113 9.02 11.98 9.30
C LEU A 113 8.59 11.32 10.62
N ARG A 114 7.32 10.93 10.70
CA ARG A 114 6.77 10.22 11.86
C ARG A 114 5.80 9.11 11.44
N PRO A 115 5.53 8.12 12.32
CA PRO A 115 4.60 7.05 12.01
C PRO A 115 3.18 7.59 11.79
N MET A 116 2.58 7.24 10.65
CA MET A 116 1.18 7.52 10.32
C MET A 116 0.28 6.36 10.71
N ALA A 117 0.74 5.14 10.44
CA ALA A 117 0.04 3.90 10.77
C ALA A 117 1.05 2.77 11.01
N THR A 118 0.61 1.76 11.75
CA THR A 118 1.36 0.52 11.99
C THR A 118 0.58 -0.66 11.40
N PHE A 119 1.23 -1.46 10.57
CA PHE A 119 0.68 -2.69 10.02
C PHE A 119 0.62 -3.74 11.14
N VAL A 120 -0.55 -4.29 11.49
CA VAL A 120 -0.71 -5.15 12.68
C VAL A 120 -1.18 -6.56 12.38
N LYS A 121 -1.73 -6.83 11.20
CA LYS A 121 -2.03 -8.21 10.79
C LYS A 121 -2.10 -8.36 9.29
N ASP A 122 -1.43 -9.38 8.80
CA ASP A 122 -1.53 -9.87 7.43
C ASP A 122 -2.04 -11.32 7.45
N SER A 123 -3.05 -11.61 6.64
CA SER A 123 -3.53 -12.99 6.43
C SER A 123 -2.60 -13.81 5.52
N LEU A 124 -1.73 -13.15 4.75
CA LEU A 124 -0.78 -13.73 3.82
C LEU A 124 0.67 -13.68 4.34
N GLU A 125 0.85 -13.53 5.66
CA GLU A 125 2.17 -13.30 6.29
C GLU A 125 3.19 -14.42 5.99
N ASP A 126 2.72 -15.63 5.72
CA ASP A 126 3.53 -16.79 5.40
C ASP A 126 4.09 -16.79 3.96
N TYR A 127 3.71 -15.84 3.10
CA TYR A 127 4.21 -15.77 1.72
C TYR A 127 5.73 -15.57 1.66
N GLY A 128 6.26 -14.69 2.49
CA GLY A 128 7.69 -14.39 2.55
C GLY A 128 8.26 -13.80 1.25
N ILE A 129 9.47 -14.24 0.88
CA ILE A 129 10.13 -13.88 -0.38
C ILE A 129 10.20 -15.14 -1.24
N ASP A 130 9.60 -15.11 -2.42
CA ASP A 130 9.57 -16.25 -3.33
C ASP A 130 10.92 -16.48 -4.07
N ARG A 131 10.97 -17.54 -4.86
CA ARG A 131 12.18 -17.92 -5.63
C ARG A 131 12.65 -16.84 -6.62
N ASP A 132 11.73 -16.03 -7.13
CA ASP A 132 11.97 -14.99 -8.12
C ASP A 132 12.41 -13.68 -7.43
N GLY A 133 12.32 -13.61 -6.09
CA GLY A 133 12.57 -12.42 -5.28
C GLY A 133 11.32 -11.57 -5.04
N GLY A 134 10.14 -12.14 -5.29
CA GLY A 134 8.85 -11.48 -5.13
C GLY A 134 8.32 -11.55 -3.69
N SER A 135 7.63 -10.51 -3.24
CA SER A 135 6.95 -10.44 -1.93
C SER A 135 5.63 -9.67 -2.08
N LEU A 136 4.85 -9.53 -1.01
CA LEU A 136 3.54 -8.86 -1.00
C LEU A 136 3.57 -7.50 -0.30
N HIS A 137 2.63 -6.61 -0.62
CA HIS A 137 2.44 -5.32 0.07
C HIS A 137 3.59 -4.32 -0.18
N ASP A 138 3.90 -4.07 -1.45
CA ASP A 138 5.08 -3.29 -1.82
C ASP A 138 4.95 -1.79 -1.53
N VAL A 139 6.10 -1.17 -1.28
CA VAL A 139 6.32 0.28 -1.22
C VAL A 139 7.44 0.67 -2.20
N ALA A 140 7.64 -0.14 -3.22
CA ALA A 140 8.71 -0.01 -4.20
C ALA A 140 8.21 0.62 -5.50
N GLY A 141 6.97 0.29 -5.89
CA GLY A 141 6.27 0.91 -7.01
C GLY A 141 5.75 2.31 -6.67
N THR A 142 5.08 2.92 -7.64
CA THR A 142 4.46 4.24 -7.51
C THR A 142 2.94 4.14 -7.46
N ARG A 143 2.32 3.80 -8.59
CA ARG A 143 0.90 3.48 -8.85
C ARG A 143 0.74 3.35 -10.36
N CYS A 144 -0.28 2.63 -10.83
CA CYS A 144 -0.61 2.73 -12.26
C CYS A 144 -1.20 4.11 -12.57
N ASP A 145 -0.82 4.67 -13.72
CA ASP A 145 -1.21 6.01 -14.12
C ASP A 145 -1.48 6.12 -15.63
N ASP A 146 -2.23 7.16 -16.02
CA ASP A 146 -2.64 7.37 -17.40
C ASP A 146 -1.47 7.88 -18.28
N TYR A 147 -0.45 8.49 -17.67
CA TYR A 147 0.72 9.04 -18.36
C TYR A 147 1.63 7.94 -18.88
N ILE A 148 1.93 6.92 -18.06
CA ILE A 148 2.73 5.77 -18.45
C ILE A 148 1.98 4.90 -19.46
N TYR A 149 0.65 4.81 -19.36
CA TYR A 149 -0.18 4.15 -20.37
C TYR A 149 0.02 4.83 -21.73
N LYS A 150 -0.15 6.16 -21.79
CA LYS A 150 0.08 6.94 -23.02
C LYS A 150 1.51 6.79 -23.54
N LEU A 151 2.51 6.78 -22.66
CA LEU A 151 3.91 6.62 -23.04
C LEU A 151 4.18 5.25 -23.69
N ILE A 152 3.54 4.19 -23.18
CA ILE A 152 3.73 2.81 -23.67
C ILE A 152 2.91 2.53 -24.93
N THR A 153 1.66 2.96 -24.98
CA THR A 153 0.71 2.57 -26.05
C THR A 153 0.54 3.64 -27.13
N GLY A 154 0.88 4.90 -26.84
CA GLY A 154 0.57 6.05 -27.68
C GLY A 154 -0.89 6.54 -27.57
N GLU A 155 -1.72 5.90 -26.74
CA GLU A 155 -3.15 6.19 -26.62
C GLU A 155 -3.49 6.94 -25.32
N ASP A 156 -4.39 7.91 -25.41
CA ASP A 156 -4.98 8.54 -24.23
C ASP A 156 -6.02 7.62 -23.57
N ARG A 157 -6.01 7.59 -22.24
CA ARG A 157 -6.97 6.83 -21.43
C ARG A 157 -7.20 7.55 -20.10
N VAL A 158 -8.39 7.36 -19.53
CA VAL A 158 -8.67 7.63 -18.12
C VAL A 158 -9.14 6.34 -17.47
N GLY A 159 -8.61 6.02 -16.29
CA GLY A 159 -9.03 4.85 -15.53
C GLY A 159 -7.86 4.06 -14.98
N SER A 160 -7.02 4.75 -14.22
CA SER A 160 -5.87 4.23 -13.47
C SER A 160 -6.04 4.52 -11.98
N CYS A 161 -5.28 3.84 -11.12
CA CYS A 161 -5.24 4.13 -9.68
C CYS A 161 -4.95 5.61 -9.43
N HIS A 162 -4.01 6.18 -10.17
CA HIS A 162 -3.74 7.61 -10.14
C HIS A 162 -5.01 8.44 -10.37
N SER A 163 -5.71 8.24 -11.49
CA SER A 163 -6.92 9.02 -11.80
C SER A 163 -8.06 8.80 -10.79
N TYR A 164 -8.22 7.57 -10.29
CA TYR A 164 -9.25 7.23 -9.32
C TYR A 164 -8.99 7.89 -7.96
N LEU A 165 -7.75 7.83 -7.47
CA LEU A 165 -7.33 8.52 -6.24
C LEU A 165 -7.51 10.03 -6.39
N THR A 166 -7.02 10.61 -7.49
CA THR A 166 -7.15 12.05 -7.78
C THR A 166 -8.60 12.49 -7.79
N ALA A 167 -9.51 11.72 -8.40
CA ALA A 167 -10.93 12.04 -8.39
C ALA A 167 -11.54 11.95 -6.98
N ALA A 168 -11.18 10.92 -6.22
CA ALA A 168 -11.77 10.64 -4.91
C ALA A 168 -11.37 11.67 -3.83
N VAL A 169 -10.15 12.22 -3.90
CA VAL A 169 -9.66 13.19 -2.90
C VAL A 169 -10.14 14.62 -3.10
N ARG A 170 -10.77 14.94 -4.24
CA ARG A 170 -11.26 16.30 -4.55
C ARG A 170 -12.28 16.81 -3.55
N GLU A 171 -13.14 15.93 -3.04
CA GLU A 171 -14.15 16.27 -2.03
C GLU A 171 -13.52 16.74 -0.70
N TYR A 172 -12.25 16.42 -0.48
CA TYR A 172 -11.46 16.82 0.69
C TYR A 172 -10.55 18.03 0.41
N GLY A 173 -10.77 18.72 -0.72
CA GLY A 173 -10.02 19.93 -1.10
C GLY A 173 -8.58 19.65 -1.55
N LEU A 174 -8.26 18.40 -1.87
CA LEU A 174 -6.98 17.96 -2.40
C LEU A 174 -6.99 17.91 -3.93
N SER A 175 -5.79 17.97 -4.53
CA SER A 175 -5.58 17.90 -5.98
C SER A 175 -4.74 16.68 -6.36
N GLU A 176 -4.45 16.56 -7.66
CA GLU A 176 -3.54 15.54 -8.18
C GLU A 176 -2.14 15.59 -7.54
N GLU A 177 -1.66 16.79 -7.17
CA GLU A 177 -0.35 17.01 -6.54
C GLU A 177 -0.26 16.43 -5.12
N ASP A 178 -1.41 16.19 -4.49
CA ASP A 178 -1.50 15.59 -3.16
C ASP A 178 -1.49 14.06 -3.21
N VAL A 179 -1.80 13.46 -4.37
CA VAL A 179 -1.69 12.01 -4.61
C VAL A 179 -0.23 11.63 -4.76
N HIS A 180 0.17 10.56 -4.07
CA HIS A 180 1.57 10.19 -3.90
C HIS A 180 1.78 8.68 -4.11
N ASP A 181 3.04 8.25 -4.08
CA ASP A 181 3.40 6.86 -4.23
C ASP A 181 2.75 6.00 -3.14
N THR A 182 2.22 4.87 -3.55
CA THR A 182 1.25 4.09 -2.77
C THR A 182 1.91 3.04 -1.90
N TRP A 183 1.12 2.53 -0.96
CA TRP A 183 1.32 1.19 -0.45
C TRP A 183 0.46 0.23 -1.29
N ASN A 184 1.11 -0.66 -2.04
CA ASN A 184 0.50 -1.58 -3.00
C ASN A 184 0.10 -2.88 -2.32
N ILE A 185 -1.08 -2.88 -1.68
CA ILE A 185 -1.55 -4.00 -0.86
C ILE A 185 -1.99 -5.18 -1.72
N PHE A 186 -1.67 -6.41 -1.27
CA PHE A 186 -1.88 -7.68 -1.97
C PHE A 186 -1.09 -7.83 -3.29
N MET A 187 -0.44 -6.79 -3.79
CA MET A 187 0.35 -6.86 -5.02
C MET A 187 1.62 -7.68 -4.79
N CYS A 188 1.93 -8.59 -5.71
CA CYS A 188 3.15 -9.39 -5.66
C CYS A 188 4.20 -8.86 -6.65
N THR A 189 5.28 -8.29 -6.14
CA THR A 189 6.28 -7.58 -6.95
C THR A 189 7.70 -7.81 -6.46
N GLY A 190 8.69 -7.39 -7.23
CA GLY A 190 10.11 -7.53 -6.90
C GLY A 190 11.01 -6.91 -7.97
N PHE A 191 12.31 -7.22 -7.88
CA PHE A 191 13.30 -6.83 -8.88
C PHE A 191 13.98 -8.07 -9.45
N THR A 192 14.04 -8.17 -10.78
CA THR A 192 14.67 -9.30 -11.46
C THR A 192 16.15 -9.40 -11.07
N ARG A 193 16.66 -10.62 -10.82
CA ARG A 193 18.04 -10.79 -10.32
C ARG A 193 19.10 -10.44 -11.36
N ASP A 194 18.80 -10.67 -12.63
CA ASP A 194 19.71 -10.50 -13.77
C ASP A 194 19.78 -9.04 -14.26
N THR A 195 18.63 -8.37 -14.32
CA THR A 195 18.47 -7.04 -14.94
C THR A 195 18.05 -5.95 -13.95
N GLN A 196 17.70 -6.31 -12.72
CA GLN A 196 17.27 -5.40 -11.66
C GLN A 196 16.03 -4.57 -12.04
N GLN A 197 15.18 -5.11 -12.92
CA GLN A 197 13.94 -4.48 -13.39
C GLN A 197 12.78 -4.82 -12.45
N TYR A 198 11.90 -3.84 -12.21
CA TYR A 198 10.68 -4.04 -11.45
C TYR A 198 9.74 -5.02 -12.17
N PHE A 199 9.26 -6.04 -11.47
CA PHE A 199 8.30 -7.01 -11.99
C PHE A 199 7.05 -7.11 -11.12
N CYS A 200 5.97 -7.59 -11.70
CA CYS A 200 4.79 -8.06 -10.99
C CYS A 200 4.45 -9.49 -11.42
N LYS A 201 3.72 -10.19 -10.57
CA LYS A 201 3.17 -11.52 -10.83
C LYS A 201 1.78 -11.65 -10.20
N PRO A 202 0.94 -12.61 -10.66
CA PRO A 202 -0.40 -12.77 -10.14
C PRO A 202 -0.41 -12.81 -8.61
N SER A 203 -1.20 -11.94 -7.99
CA SER A 203 -1.36 -11.92 -6.53
C SER A 203 -1.86 -13.28 -6.04
N PRO A 204 -1.26 -13.86 -4.98
CA PRO A 204 -1.71 -15.12 -4.41
C PRO A 204 -3.00 -14.96 -3.60
N ALA A 205 -3.44 -13.72 -3.36
CA ALA A 205 -4.58 -13.41 -2.52
C ALA A 205 -5.89 -13.99 -3.07
N ARG A 206 -6.83 -14.27 -2.18
CA ARG A 206 -8.11 -14.92 -2.45
C ARG A 206 -9.21 -14.24 -1.67
N LYS A 207 -10.45 -14.61 -1.98
CA LYS A 207 -11.61 -14.24 -1.18
C LYS A 207 -11.38 -14.59 0.30
N GLY A 208 -11.56 -13.60 1.17
CA GLY A 208 -11.40 -13.72 2.61
C GLY A 208 -10.04 -13.24 3.13
N ASP A 209 -9.02 -13.11 2.27
CA ASP A 209 -7.75 -12.51 2.68
C ASP A 209 -7.94 -11.02 3.02
N PHE A 210 -7.15 -10.58 3.98
CA PHE A 210 -7.20 -9.24 4.53
C PHE A 210 -5.84 -8.76 5.06
N ILE A 211 -5.75 -7.44 5.21
CA ILE A 211 -4.72 -6.76 6.01
C ILE A 211 -5.38 -5.86 7.04
N GLU A 212 -4.67 -5.57 8.13
CA GLU A 212 -5.12 -4.63 9.16
C GLU A 212 -4.00 -3.70 9.58
N PHE A 213 -4.31 -2.41 9.69
CA PHE A 213 -3.39 -1.41 10.24
C PHE A 213 -4.08 -0.53 11.27
N ILE A 214 -3.32 -0.04 12.24
CA ILE A 214 -3.80 0.89 13.26
C ILE A 214 -3.28 2.28 12.94
N ALA A 215 -4.14 3.29 13.03
CA ALA A 215 -3.77 4.68 12.86
C ALA A 215 -2.96 5.18 14.07
N ASP A 216 -1.74 5.70 13.84
CA ASP A 216 -0.89 6.29 14.88
C ASP A 216 -1.11 7.81 15.03
N MET A 217 -1.90 8.39 14.12
CA MET A 217 -2.44 9.75 14.15
C MET A 217 -3.83 9.76 13.52
N ASN A 218 -4.49 10.92 13.45
CA ASN A 218 -5.73 11.04 12.68
C ASN A 218 -5.38 11.02 11.18
N LEU A 219 -6.09 10.20 10.41
CA LEU A 219 -5.76 9.96 9.01
C LEU A 219 -6.95 10.26 8.11
N LEU A 220 -6.63 10.83 6.95
CA LEU A 220 -7.43 10.66 5.74
C LEU A 220 -6.81 9.51 4.95
N VAL A 221 -7.59 8.52 4.56
CA VAL A 221 -7.12 7.33 3.84
C VAL A 221 -7.90 7.19 2.55
N ALA A 222 -7.19 6.94 1.45
CA ALA A 222 -7.80 6.57 0.18
C ALA A 222 -7.31 5.21 -0.29
N LEU A 223 -8.21 4.42 -0.85
CA LEU A 223 -7.91 3.14 -1.48
C LEU A 223 -8.48 3.13 -2.88
N SER A 224 -7.66 2.79 -3.87
CA SER A 224 -8.11 2.42 -5.21
C SER A 224 -8.08 0.91 -5.40
N ALA A 225 -9.20 0.34 -5.84
CA ALA A 225 -9.25 -1.03 -6.33
C ALA A 225 -8.67 -1.06 -7.75
N CYS A 226 -7.43 -1.53 -7.88
CA CYS A 226 -6.60 -1.36 -9.06
C CYS A 226 -7.24 -1.96 -10.33
N PRO A 227 -7.27 -1.23 -11.46
CA PRO A 227 -7.84 -1.74 -12.70
C PRO A 227 -6.99 -2.84 -13.36
N GLN A 228 -5.84 -3.19 -12.76
CA GLN A 228 -5.04 -4.36 -13.16
C GLN A 228 -5.43 -5.65 -12.43
N GLY A 229 -6.44 -5.62 -11.55
CA GLY A 229 -6.96 -6.82 -10.89
C GLY A 229 -5.91 -7.48 -9.98
N ASP A 230 -5.55 -8.72 -10.27
CA ASP A 230 -4.51 -9.50 -9.61
C ASP A 230 -3.10 -9.25 -10.17
N VAL A 231 -2.93 -8.30 -11.09
CA VAL A 231 -1.67 -7.96 -11.81
C VAL A 231 -1.06 -9.11 -12.59
N SER A 232 -1.90 -10.04 -13.07
CA SER A 232 -1.48 -11.14 -13.95
C SER A 232 -1.27 -10.74 -15.42
N ILE A 233 -1.52 -9.49 -15.78
CA ILE A 233 -1.46 -8.99 -17.16
C ILE A 233 -0.50 -7.80 -17.21
N GLN A 234 0.37 -7.80 -18.21
CA GLN A 234 1.39 -6.77 -18.39
C GLN A 234 0.78 -5.37 -18.57
N VAL A 235 1.42 -4.36 -17.97
CA VAL A 235 1.06 -2.94 -18.12
C VAL A 235 0.99 -2.55 -19.60
N GLY A 236 -0.07 -1.83 -19.96
CA GLY A 236 -0.35 -1.41 -21.35
C GLY A 236 -1.28 -2.37 -22.11
N GLN A 237 -1.47 -3.61 -21.63
CA GLN A 237 -2.44 -4.53 -22.20
C GLN A 237 -3.84 -4.34 -21.59
N LYS A 238 -4.87 -4.75 -22.34
CA LYS A 238 -6.25 -4.71 -21.87
C LYS A 238 -6.49 -5.77 -20.79
N VAL A 239 -6.96 -5.34 -19.63
CA VAL A 239 -7.32 -6.22 -18.52
C VAL A 239 -8.83 -6.54 -18.59
N PRO A 240 -9.22 -7.83 -18.66
CA PRO A 240 -10.62 -8.23 -18.64
C PRO A 240 -11.32 -7.82 -17.34
N ASP A 241 -12.62 -7.53 -17.43
CA ASP A 241 -13.39 -6.98 -16.31
C ASP A 241 -13.64 -7.99 -15.19
N GLU A 242 -13.65 -9.28 -15.54
CA GLU A 242 -13.76 -10.43 -14.66
C GLU A 242 -12.52 -10.68 -13.78
N LYS A 243 -11.39 -10.02 -14.09
CA LYS A 243 -10.19 -10.05 -13.23
C LYS A 243 -10.17 -8.95 -12.17
N CYS A 244 -11.13 -8.04 -12.20
CA CYS A 244 -11.22 -6.92 -11.26
C CYS A 244 -12.38 -7.16 -10.30
N PHE A 245 -12.13 -6.96 -9.01
CA PHE A 245 -13.09 -7.20 -7.94
C PHE A 245 -13.17 -5.98 -6.99
N PRO A 246 -14.28 -5.79 -6.27
CA PRO A 246 -14.34 -4.78 -5.23
C PRO A 246 -13.50 -5.16 -4.01
N MET A 247 -13.22 -4.18 -3.15
CA MET A 247 -12.55 -4.38 -1.86
C MET A 247 -13.46 -3.89 -0.73
N LYS A 248 -13.44 -4.56 0.42
CA LYS A 248 -14.20 -4.15 1.61
C LYS A 248 -13.27 -3.45 2.60
N VAL A 249 -13.74 -2.34 3.16
CA VAL A 249 -13.05 -1.58 4.20
C VAL A 249 -13.94 -1.54 5.43
N GLU A 250 -13.36 -1.87 6.58
CA GLU A 250 -14.00 -1.80 7.90
C GLU A 250 -13.09 -1.01 8.86
N VAL A 251 -13.65 -0.04 9.57
CA VAL A 251 -12.92 0.71 10.61
C VAL A 251 -13.52 0.40 11.97
N PHE A 252 -12.68 -0.09 12.88
CA PHE A 252 -13.03 -0.44 14.24
C PHE A 252 -12.41 0.56 15.20
N ARG A 253 -13.23 1.12 16.10
CA ARG A 253 -12.81 2.09 17.10
C ARG A 253 -12.79 1.45 18.48
N PRO A 254 -11.65 1.43 19.18
CA PRO A 254 -11.59 0.93 20.56
C PRO A 254 -12.52 1.75 21.46
N ASN A 255 -13.05 1.10 22.51
CA ASN A 255 -13.90 1.75 23.52
C ASN A 255 -13.10 2.64 24.47
#